data_AF-A8PD47-F1
#
_entry.id   AF-A8PD47-F1
#
_cell.length_a   1.000
_cell.length_b   1.000
_cell.length_c   1.000
_cell.angle_alpha   90.00
_cell.angle_beta   90.00
_cell.angle_gamma   90.00
#
_symmetry.space_group_name_H-M   'P 1'
#
loop_
_entity.id
_entity.type
_entity.pdbx_description
1 polymer ?
#
loop_
_entity_poly.entity_id
_entity_poly.type
_entity_poly.pdbx_seq_one_letter_code
_entity_poly.pdbx_strand_id
1 'polypeptide(L)'
;MPLVRFIQKYAKEYDEAFPTSIELGPPDTLPNEPLSIPGVANVSAPTYYAGFFIDAVFLHYHLKDIGWSPNPISLDFDIGREWRTRGKPEPFVIPKAMPRPSGDYLIWFIHRASPPQFVQKFLTHRDEVLARFCDMMRFTSEEAAFIRGNVKWQRFTHEDRELPPDVILCKESFGGDSTSEEDSE
;
A
#
# COMPACT_ATOMS: atom_id res chain seq x y z
N MET A 1 -12.92 -8.44 -24.29
CA MET A 1 -13.27 -8.94 -22.94
C MET A 1 -12.87 -7.87 -21.93
N PRO A 2 -13.72 -7.45 -20.99
CA PRO A 2 -13.32 -6.52 -19.93
C PRO A 2 -12.11 -7.06 -19.15
N LEU A 3 -11.16 -6.20 -18.77
CA LEU A 3 -9.90 -6.59 -18.12
C LEU A 3 -10.14 -7.51 -16.91
N VAL A 4 -11.10 -7.18 -16.05
CA VAL A 4 -11.45 -8.00 -14.87
C VAL A 4 -11.84 -9.43 -15.26
N ARG A 5 -12.65 -9.61 -16.32
CA ARG A 5 -13.05 -10.95 -16.80
C ARG A 5 -11.89 -11.70 -17.43
N PHE A 6 -10.94 -10.99 -18.06
CA PHE A 6 -9.72 -11.61 -18.55
C PHE A 6 -8.89 -12.13 -17.38
N ILE A 7 -8.63 -11.29 -16.37
CA ILE A 7 -7.78 -11.68 -15.24
C ILE A 7 -8.43 -12.85 -14.49
N GLN A 8 -9.75 -12.84 -14.28
CA GLN A 8 -10.45 -13.96 -13.66
C GLN A 8 -10.34 -15.28 -14.46
N LYS A 9 -10.35 -15.20 -15.80
CA LYS A 9 -10.26 -16.37 -16.67
C LYS A 9 -8.83 -16.92 -16.81
N TYR A 10 -7.84 -16.04 -16.83
CA TYR A 10 -6.42 -16.34 -17.05
C TYR A 10 -5.58 -15.94 -15.82
N ALA A 11 -6.11 -16.21 -14.62
CA ALA A 11 -5.53 -15.74 -13.37
C ALA A 11 -4.11 -16.25 -13.19
N LYS A 12 -3.85 -17.52 -13.54
CA LYS A 12 -2.54 -18.14 -13.43
C LYS A 12 -1.52 -17.46 -14.33
N GLU A 13 -1.83 -17.31 -15.62
CA GLU A 13 -0.94 -16.67 -16.59
C GLU A 13 -0.69 -15.20 -16.25
N TYR A 14 -1.72 -14.52 -15.74
CA TYR A 14 -1.61 -13.13 -15.30
C TYR A 14 -0.75 -12.98 -14.04
N ASP A 15 -0.89 -13.88 -13.05
CA ASP A 15 -0.09 -13.86 -11.83
C ASP A 15 1.37 -14.28 -12.06
N GLU A 16 1.61 -15.22 -12.99
CA GLU A 16 2.96 -15.60 -13.42
C GLU A 16 3.68 -14.46 -14.15
N ALA A 17 2.98 -13.75 -15.04
CA ALA A 17 3.55 -12.62 -15.78
C ALA A 17 3.70 -11.36 -14.91
N PHE A 18 2.77 -11.16 -13.98
CA PHE A 18 2.68 -9.96 -13.16
C PHE A 18 2.52 -10.34 -11.69
N PRO A 19 3.60 -10.59 -10.93
CA PRO A 19 3.48 -10.97 -9.53
C PRO A 19 2.70 -9.93 -8.70
N THR A 20 1.92 -10.38 -7.72
CA THR A 20 1.12 -9.49 -6.85
C THR A 20 1.98 -8.48 -6.08
N SER A 21 3.19 -8.89 -5.67
CA SER A 21 4.16 -8.04 -5.00
C SER A 21 5.58 -8.35 -5.46
N ILE A 22 6.43 -7.34 -5.53
CA ILE A 22 7.85 -7.46 -5.89
C ILE A 22 8.68 -6.69 -4.85
N GLU A 23 9.83 -7.22 -4.45
CA GLU A 23 10.74 -6.51 -3.55
C GLU A 23 11.13 -5.14 -4.09
N LEU A 24 11.31 -4.16 -3.21
CA LEU A 24 11.66 -2.82 -3.64
C LEU A 24 13.01 -2.79 -4.33
N GLY A 25 13.00 -2.20 -5.51
CA GLY A 25 14.16 -1.95 -6.36
C GLY A 25 13.83 -0.85 -7.37
N PRO A 26 14.76 -0.54 -8.29
CA PRO A 26 14.50 0.45 -9.32
C PRO A 26 13.35 0.03 -10.25
N PRO A 27 12.58 0.96 -10.86
CA PRO A 27 11.34 0.63 -11.59
C PRO A 27 11.52 -0.18 -12.87
N ASP A 28 12.74 -0.30 -13.37
CA ASP A 28 13.11 -1.15 -14.51
C ASP A 28 13.01 -2.64 -14.18
N THR A 29 13.03 -3.00 -12.89
CA THR A 29 12.77 -4.37 -12.39
C THR A 29 11.30 -4.79 -12.47
N LEU A 30 10.39 -3.84 -12.74
CA LEU A 30 8.96 -4.11 -12.79
C LEU A 30 8.55 -4.68 -14.16
N PRO A 31 7.67 -5.70 -14.19
CA PRO A 31 7.11 -6.20 -15.43
C PRO A 31 6.46 -5.06 -16.23
N ASN A 32 6.86 -4.95 -17.49
CA ASN A 32 6.40 -3.89 -18.38
C ASN A 32 5.87 -4.38 -19.71
N GLU A 33 6.17 -5.61 -20.08
CA GLU A 33 5.72 -6.20 -21.32
C GLU A 33 4.25 -6.61 -21.22
N PRO A 34 3.44 -6.36 -22.27
CA PRO A 34 2.08 -6.87 -22.31
C PRO A 34 2.06 -8.41 -22.31
N LEU A 35 1.14 -8.99 -21.54
CA LEU A 35 0.89 -10.42 -21.57
C LEU A 35 0.16 -10.78 -22.87
N SER A 36 0.76 -11.68 -23.64
CA SER A 36 0.21 -12.19 -24.91
C SER A 36 -0.22 -13.64 -24.73
N ILE A 37 -1.54 -13.90 -24.85
CA ILE A 37 -2.09 -15.25 -24.82
C ILE A 37 -2.58 -15.60 -26.24
N PRO A 38 -2.15 -16.73 -26.84
CA PRO A 38 -2.59 -17.12 -28.17
C PRO A 38 -4.11 -17.11 -28.34
N GLY A 39 -4.60 -16.42 -29.37
CA GLY A 39 -6.04 -16.30 -29.64
C GLY A 39 -6.80 -15.31 -28.75
N VAL A 40 -6.10 -14.54 -27.91
CA VAL A 40 -6.67 -13.50 -27.04
C VAL A 40 -5.95 -12.17 -27.29
N ALA A 41 -6.67 -11.06 -27.11
CA ALA A 41 -6.07 -9.73 -27.16
C ALA A 41 -5.00 -9.58 -26.06
N ASN A 42 -3.90 -8.89 -26.39
CA ASN A 42 -2.84 -8.60 -25.44
C ASN A 42 -3.36 -7.76 -24.28
N VAL A 43 -2.86 -8.05 -23.08
CA VAL A 43 -3.20 -7.33 -21.86
C VAL A 43 -2.01 -6.53 -21.39
N SER A 44 -2.22 -5.22 -21.24
CA SER A 44 -1.19 -4.31 -20.74
C SER A 44 -0.74 -4.69 -19.33
N ALA A 45 0.55 -4.46 -19.06
CA ALA A 45 1.09 -4.62 -17.71
C ALA A 45 0.34 -3.73 -16.70
N PRO A 46 0.10 -4.23 -15.47
CA PRO A 46 -0.53 -3.45 -14.42
C PRO A 46 0.38 -2.32 -13.93
N THR A 47 -0.22 -1.38 -13.21
CA THR A 47 0.55 -0.36 -12.50
C THR A 47 1.00 -0.91 -11.15
N TYR A 48 2.28 -0.73 -10.83
CA TYR A 48 2.85 -1.04 -9.53
C TYR A 48 3.08 0.23 -8.71
N TYR A 49 2.79 0.14 -7.43
CA TYR A 49 2.91 1.20 -6.44
C TYR A 49 3.79 0.72 -5.29
N ALA A 50 4.80 1.50 -4.91
CA ALA A 50 5.63 1.19 -3.75
C ALA A 50 4.85 1.56 -2.49
N GLY A 51 4.40 0.56 -1.75
CA GLY A 51 3.46 0.74 -0.66
C GLY A 51 3.16 -0.52 0.13
N PHE A 52 2.20 -0.41 1.05
CA PHE A 52 1.72 -1.47 1.90
C PHE A 52 0.19 -1.38 2.05
N PHE A 53 -0.44 -2.50 2.39
CA PHE A 53 -1.88 -2.55 2.60
C PHE A 53 -2.24 -2.31 4.06
N ILE A 54 -3.38 -1.66 4.28
CA ILE A 54 -3.93 -1.38 5.59
C ILE A 54 -5.44 -1.57 5.55
N ASP A 55 -5.96 -2.20 6.60
CA ASP A 55 -7.40 -2.42 6.78
C ASP A 55 -8.14 -1.07 6.89
N ALA A 56 -9.31 -1.00 6.28
CA ALA A 56 -10.10 0.21 6.20
C ALA A 56 -10.62 0.64 7.58
N VAL A 57 -11.06 -0.32 8.39
CA VAL A 57 -11.64 -0.05 9.72
C VAL A 57 -10.54 0.43 10.66
N PHE A 58 -9.40 -0.25 10.67
CA PHE A 58 -8.20 0.13 11.40
C PHE A 58 -7.76 1.54 11.04
N LEU A 59 -7.56 1.84 9.75
CA LEU A 59 -7.11 3.16 9.31
C LEU A 59 -8.12 4.26 9.69
N HIS A 60 -9.42 4.00 9.54
CA HIS A 60 -10.47 4.96 9.90
C HIS A 60 -10.40 5.37 11.37
N TYR A 61 -10.35 4.39 12.28
CA TYR A 61 -10.28 4.66 13.71
C TYR A 61 -8.93 5.28 14.10
N HIS A 62 -7.82 4.78 13.52
CA HIS A 62 -6.49 5.33 13.77
C HIS A 62 -6.39 6.81 13.40
N LEU A 63 -6.89 7.20 12.22
CA LEU A 63 -6.91 8.60 11.78
C LEU A 63 -7.76 9.47 12.71
N LYS A 64 -8.91 8.97 13.15
CA LYS A 64 -9.77 9.67 14.10
C LYS A 64 -9.07 9.88 15.45
N ASP A 65 -8.36 8.87 15.96
CA ASP A 65 -7.68 8.91 17.25
C ASP A 65 -6.52 9.91 17.27
N ILE A 66 -5.80 10.05 16.16
CA ILE A 66 -4.74 11.07 16.02
C ILE A 66 -5.29 12.46 15.64
N GLY A 67 -6.61 12.61 15.52
CA GLY A 67 -7.31 13.88 15.26
C GLY A 67 -7.27 14.34 13.80
N TRP A 68 -7.13 13.41 12.85
CA TRP A 68 -7.09 13.67 11.41
C TRP A 68 -8.43 13.36 10.74
N SER A 69 -8.53 13.67 9.44
CA SER A 69 -9.71 13.30 8.65
C SER A 69 -9.89 11.79 8.66
N PRO A 70 -11.09 11.28 9.02
CA PRO A 70 -11.34 9.84 8.99
C PRO A 70 -11.53 9.30 7.56
N ASN A 71 -11.43 10.17 6.54
CA ASN A 71 -11.43 9.78 5.13
C ASN A 71 -9.99 9.53 4.66
N PRO A 72 -9.58 8.28 4.38
CA PRO A 72 -8.22 7.95 3.95
C PRO A 72 -7.77 8.68 2.70
N ILE A 73 -8.68 9.08 1.81
CA ILE A 73 -8.33 9.82 0.59
C ILE A 73 -7.72 11.19 0.93
N SER A 74 -8.00 11.75 2.12
CA SER A 74 -7.43 13.01 2.60
C SER A 74 -6.05 12.86 3.28
N LEU A 75 -5.49 11.64 3.32
CA LEU A 75 -4.25 11.34 4.03
C LEU A 75 -3.08 12.23 3.60
N ASP A 76 -2.96 12.51 2.30
CA ASP A 76 -1.89 13.34 1.75
C ASP A 76 -1.97 14.79 2.23
N PHE A 77 -3.18 15.34 2.38
CA PHE A 77 -3.41 16.67 2.94
C PHE A 77 -3.05 16.74 4.43
N ASP A 78 -3.49 15.77 5.22
CA ASP A 78 -3.24 15.75 6.66
C ASP A 78 -1.74 15.55 6.97
N ILE A 79 -1.10 14.59 6.30
CA ILE A 79 0.36 14.39 6.38
C ILE A 79 1.11 15.62 5.86
N GLY A 80 0.68 16.19 4.73
CA GLY A 80 1.30 17.37 4.17
C GLY A 80 1.18 18.60 5.07
N ARG A 81 0.12 18.70 5.87
CA ARG A 81 -0.02 19.72 6.93
C ARG A 81 0.93 19.44 8.08
N GLU A 82 0.94 18.23 8.61
CA GLU A 82 1.81 17.83 9.72
C GLU A 82 3.29 18.02 9.38
N TRP A 83 3.71 17.57 8.20
CA TRP A 83 5.06 17.74 7.68
C TRP A 83 5.48 19.22 7.62
N ARG A 84 4.56 20.11 7.22
CA ARG A 84 4.80 21.56 7.21
C ARG A 84 4.91 22.14 8.62
N THR A 85 4.06 21.72 9.55
CA THR A 85 4.12 22.13 10.96
C THR A 85 5.46 21.76 11.60
N ARG A 86 6.03 20.62 11.20
CA ARG A 86 7.36 20.14 11.64
C ARG A 86 8.54 20.81 10.95
N GLY A 87 8.31 21.84 10.14
CA GLY A 87 9.39 22.57 9.44
C GLY A 87 9.87 21.89 8.16
N LYS A 88 9.08 20.98 7.57
CA LYS A 88 9.39 20.25 6.33
C LYS A 88 10.68 19.42 6.42
N PRO A 89 10.82 18.52 7.42
CA PRO A 89 12.02 17.69 7.53
C PRO A 89 12.19 16.82 6.28
N GLU A 90 13.39 16.86 5.71
CA GLU A 90 13.79 16.04 4.56
C GLU A 90 14.75 14.92 5.03
N PRO A 91 14.84 13.79 4.30
CA PRO A 91 14.06 13.40 3.13
C PRO A 91 12.61 13.00 3.49
N PHE A 92 11.63 13.45 2.70
CA PHE A 92 10.25 12.99 2.80
C PHE A 92 9.53 12.91 1.45
N VAL A 93 8.60 11.95 1.36
CA VAL A 93 7.67 11.77 0.24
C VAL A 93 6.28 11.64 0.84
N ILE A 94 5.36 12.52 0.43
CA ILE A 94 3.98 12.50 0.93
C ILE A 94 3.28 11.26 0.34
N PRO A 95 2.83 10.31 1.17
CA PRO A 95 2.13 9.14 0.68
C PRO A 95 0.70 9.50 0.29
N LYS A 96 0.08 8.61 -0.47
CA LYS A 96 -1.33 8.67 -0.84
C LYS A 96 -2.01 7.38 -0.47
N ALA A 97 -3.32 7.46 -0.24
CA ALA A 97 -4.17 6.29 -0.06
C ALA A 97 -4.96 6.03 -1.34
N MET A 98 -5.09 4.76 -1.71
CA MET A 98 -5.94 4.32 -2.80
C MET A 98 -6.84 3.18 -2.32
N PRO A 99 -8.18 3.27 -2.49
CA PRO A 99 -9.07 2.19 -2.13
C PRO A 99 -8.89 1.01 -3.07
N ARG A 100 -8.99 -0.20 -2.51
CA ARG A 100 -9.11 -1.44 -3.25
C ARG A 100 -10.58 -1.83 -3.41
N PRO A 101 -10.90 -2.68 -4.40
CA PRO A 101 -12.24 -3.26 -4.52
C PRO A 101 -12.74 -3.96 -3.25
N SER A 102 -11.84 -4.57 -2.46
CA SER A 102 -12.17 -5.26 -1.20
C SER A 102 -12.63 -4.31 -0.07
N GLY A 103 -12.41 -3.00 -0.24
CA GLY A 103 -12.68 -1.99 0.79
C GLY A 103 -11.42 -1.48 1.49
N ASP A 104 -10.33 -2.27 1.51
CA ASP A 104 -9.04 -1.91 2.12
C ASP A 104 -8.29 -0.83 1.36
N TYR A 105 -7.23 -0.29 1.98
CA TYR A 105 -6.41 0.75 1.36
C TYR A 105 -4.99 0.28 1.06
N LEU A 106 -4.49 0.71 -0.10
CA LEU A 106 -3.06 0.73 -0.39
C LEU A 106 -2.53 2.12 -0.05
N ILE A 107 -1.62 2.20 0.92
CA ILE A 107 -0.82 3.40 1.18
C ILE A 107 0.45 3.32 0.35
N TRP A 108 0.69 4.29 -0.52
CA TRP A 108 1.81 4.28 -1.46
C TRP A 108 2.55 5.60 -1.53
N PHE A 109 3.85 5.53 -1.84
CA PHE A 109 4.76 6.68 -1.85
C PHE A 109 5.18 7.08 -3.27
N ILE A 110 5.45 6.08 -4.10
CA ILE A 110 5.81 6.26 -5.51
C ILE A 110 5.11 5.18 -6.34
N HIS A 111 5.00 5.40 -7.65
CA HIS A 111 4.56 4.39 -8.61
C HIS A 111 5.52 4.33 -9.80
N ARG A 112 5.38 3.32 -10.65
CA ARG A 112 6.25 3.13 -11.82
C ARG A 112 6.41 4.38 -12.69
N ALA A 113 5.31 5.11 -12.94
CA ALA A 113 5.32 6.34 -13.72
C ALA A 113 5.73 7.62 -12.94
N SER A 114 6.19 7.50 -11.69
CA SER A 114 6.64 8.65 -10.92
C SER A 114 7.93 9.21 -11.54
N PRO A 115 8.17 10.53 -11.47
CA PRO A 115 9.41 11.12 -11.97
C PRO A 115 10.66 10.43 -11.38
N PRO A 116 11.70 10.15 -12.19
CA PRO A 116 12.87 9.38 -11.75
C PRO A 116 13.54 9.93 -10.48
N GLN A 117 13.58 11.25 -10.31
CA GLN A 117 14.14 11.89 -9.12
C GLN A 117 13.37 11.57 -7.83
N PHE A 118 12.04 11.40 -7.89
CA PHE A 118 11.24 11.03 -6.72
C PHE A 118 11.39 9.55 -6.38
N VAL A 119 11.44 8.71 -7.41
CA VAL A 119 11.77 7.29 -7.27
C VAL A 119 13.12 7.13 -6.59
N GLN A 120 14.15 7.79 -7.12
CA GLN A 120 15.49 7.73 -6.56
C GLN A 120 15.52 8.24 -5.11
N LYS A 121 14.87 9.37 -4.82
CA LYS A 121 14.78 9.92 -3.46
C LYS A 121 14.15 8.91 -2.49
N PHE A 122 13.03 8.30 -2.87
CA PHE A 122 12.36 7.32 -2.03
C PHE A 122 13.22 6.06 -1.83
N LEU A 123 13.78 5.50 -2.90
CA LEU A 123 14.59 4.27 -2.79
C LEU A 123 15.87 4.49 -1.97
N THR A 124 16.56 5.62 -2.17
CA THR A 124 17.78 5.96 -1.41
C THR A 124 17.50 6.22 0.06
N HIS A 125 16.37 6.85 0.39
CA HIS A 125 16.03 7.24 1.75
C HIS A 125 14.82 6.49 2.31
N ARG A 126 14.59 5.26 1.86
CA ARG A 126 13.38 4.48 2.16
C ARG A 126 13.08 4.46 3.66
N ASP A 127 14.03 3.99 4.45
CA ASP A 127 13.81 3.78 5.88
C ASP A 127 13.62 5.11 6.64
N GLU A 128 14.31 6.16 6.19
CA GLU A 128 14.16 7.51 6.70
C GLU A 128 12.79 8.14 6.39
N VAL A 129 12.27 7.91 5.19
CA VAL A 129 10.94 8.35 4.76
C VAL A 129 9.87 7.59 5.54
N LEU A 130 10.02 6.26 5.65
CA LEU A 130 9.09 5.41 6.39
C LEU A 130 9.08 5.74 7.88
N ALA A 131 10.25 5.97 8.50
CA ALA A 131 10.33 6.38 9.90
C ALA A 131 9.58 7.69 10.16
N ARG A 132 9.78 8.70 9.31
CA ARG A 132 9.06 9.99 9.40
C ARG A 132 7.56 9.81 9.20
N PHE A 133 7.16 8.98 8.23
CA PHE A 133 5.76 8.65 7.99
C PHE A 133 5.12 8.00 9.22
N CYS A 134 5.74 6.96 9.78
CA CYS A 134 5.22 6.25 10.94
C CYS A 134 5.15 7.16 12.17
N ASP A 135 6.13 8.02 12.37
CA ASP A 135 6.14 9.01 13.45
C ASP A 135 5.04 10.08 13.30
N MET A 136 4.78 10.56 12.08
CA MET A 136 3.64 11.46 11.82
C MET A 136 2.29 10.78 12.00
N MET A 137 2.19 9.52 11.57
CA MET A 137 1.01 8.68 11.80
C MET A 137 0.87 8.24 13.25
N ARG A 138 1.89 8.44 14.10
CA ARG A 138 1.93 7.93 15.48
C ARG A 138 1.71 6.42 15.57
N PHE A 139 2.21 5.68 14.58
CA PHE A 139 2.23 4.22 14.64
C PHE A 139 3.15 3.75 15.76
N THR A 140 2.78 2.65 16.41
CA THR A 140 3.62 1.98 17.41
C THR A 140 4.90 1.43 16.76
N SER A 141 5.89 1.07 17.59
CA SER A 141 7.12 0.45 17.09
C SER A 141 6.85 -0.87 16.34
N GLU A 142 5.82 -1.62 16.73
CA GLU A 142 5.43 -2.88 16.10
C GLU A 142 4.77 -2.64 14.75
N GLU A 143 3.82 -1.70 14.67
CA GLU A 143 3.19 -1.27 13.42
C GLU A 143 4.23 -0.70 12.44
N ALA A 144 5.15 0.13 12.93
CA ALA A 144 6.24 0.66 12.13
C ALA A 144 7.20 -0.43 11.64
N ALA A 145 7.43 -1.51 12.41
CA ALA A 145 8.19 -2.66 11.97
C ALA A 145 7.45 -3.46 10.89
N PHE A 146 6.15 -3.69 11.06
CA PHE A 146 5.29 -4.33 10.06
C PHE A 146 5.33 -3.57 8.74
N ILE A 147 5.12 -2.25 8.78
CA ILE A 147 5.15 -1.40 7.58
C ILE A 147 6.52 -1.51 6.89
N ARG A 148 7.62 -1.39 7.64
CA ARG A 148 8.97 -1.51 7.06
C ARG A 148 9.24 -2.88 6.44
N GLY A 149 8.65 -3.95 6.96
CA GLY A 149 8.72 -5.29 6.37
C GLY A 149 7.85 -5.47 5.12
N ASN A 150 6.73 -4.76 5.04
CA ASN A 150 5.70 -4.96 4.02
C ASN A 150 5.64 -3.91 2.91
N VAL A 151 6.42 -2.83 2.99
CA VAL A 151 6.55 -1.88 1.86
C VAL A 151 7.31 -2.55 0.72
N LYS A 152 6.57 -2.83 -0.36
CA LYS A 152 6.99 -3.52 -1.58
C LYS A 152 6.39 -2.82 -2.80
N TRP A 153 6.81 -3.20 -4.01
CA TRP A 153 6.06 -2.87 -5.21
C TRP A 153 4.79 -3.72 -5.26
N GLN A 154 3.64 -3.11 -4.98
CA GLN A 154 2.33 -3.76 -4.98
C GLN A 154 1.64 -3.59 -6.34
N ARG A 155 1.20 -4.71 -6.92
CA ARG A 155 0.40 -4.71 -8.14
C ARG A 155 -0.97 -4.14 -7.84
N PHE A 156 -1.32 -3.02 -8.44
CA PHE A 156 -2.69 -2.53 -8.37
C PHE A 156 -3.54 -3.30 -9.38
N THR A 157 -4.45 -4.12 -8.87
CA THR A 157 -5.46 -4.79 -9.69
C THR A 157 -6.85 -4.36 -9.24
N HIS A 158 -7.80 -4.41 -10.17
CA HIS A 158 -9.23 -4.30 -9.87
C HIS A 158 -9.80 -5.65 -9.39
N GLU A 159 -8.94 -6.58 -8.98
CA GLU A 159 -9.38 -7.84 -8.44
C GLU A 159 -9.74 -7.68 -6.97
N ASP A 160 -10.92 -8.18 -6.65
CA ASP A 160 -11.40 -8.31 -5.29
C ASP A 160 -10.89 -9.63 -4.68
N ARG A 161 -9.57 -9.68 -4.45
CA ARG A 161 -8.94 -10.78 -3.73
C ARG A 161 -8.62 -10.34 -2.31
N GLU A 162 -9.05 -11.15 -1.37
CA GLU A 162 -8.70 -11.02 0.05
C GLU A 162 -7.18 -11.09 0.21
N LEU A 163 -6.63 -10.24 1.08
CA LEU A 163 -5.20 -10.22 1.38
C LEU A 163 -4.92 -11.11 2.58
N PRO A 164 -3.81 -11.85 2.58
CA PRO A 164 -3.35 -12.56 3.77
C PRO A 164 -3.15 -11.60 4.97
N PRO A 165 -3.48 -12.02 6.21
CA PRO A 165 -3.33 -11.18 7.41
C PRO A 165 -1.91 -10.66 7.68
N ASP A 166 -0.89 -11.35 7.18
CA ASP A 166 0.52 -10.96 7.31
C ASP A 166 0.95 -9.88 6.30
N VAL A 167 0.08 -9.54 5.34
CA VAL A 167 0.32 -8.57 4.26
C VAL A 167 -0.47 -7.27 4.47
N ILE A 168 -1.56 -7.32 5.24
CA ILE A 168 -2.41 -6.16 5.57
C ILE A 168 -2.22 -5.75 7.03
N LEU A 169 -1.95 -4.47 7.26
CA LEU A 169 -1.88 -3.94 8.61
C LEU A 169 -3.31 -3.86 9.18
N CYS A 170 -3.58 -4.64 10.22
CA CYS A 170 -4.85 -4.72 10.94
C CYS A 170 -4.62 -4.98 12.43
N LYS A 171 -5.70 -5.05 13.23
CA LYS A 171 -5.58 -5.36 14.67
C LYS A 171 -5.03 -6.77 14.89
N GLU A 172 -5.39 -7.72 14.03
CA GLU A 172 -4.93 -9.12 14.14
C GLU A 172 -3.45 -9.30 13.77
N SER A 173 -2.81 -8.33 13.10
CA SER A 173 -1.41 -8.42 12.66
C SER A 173 -0.40 -8.62 13.81
N PHE A 174 -0.81 -8.38 15.07
CA PHE A 174 0.07 -8.42 16.24
C PHE A 174 -0.32 -9.49 17.26
N GLY A 175 -1.13 -10.48 16.86
CA GLY A 175 -1.42 -11.64 17.71
C GLY A 175 -2.22 -11.30 18.97
N GLY A 176 -3.14 -10.33 18.88
CA GLY A 176 -4.13 -10.11 19.93
C GLY A 176 -5.04 -11.33 20.03
N ASP A 177 -4.82 -12.18 21.05
CA ASP A 177 -5.88 -13.03 21.58
C ASP A 177 -7.11 -12.13 21.79
N SER A 178 -8.18 -12.42 21.07
CA SER A 178 -9.50 -11.93 21.42
C SER A 178 -9.88 -12.57 22.75
N THR A 179 -9.35 -12.03 23.84
CA THR A 179 -9.93 -12.20 25.17
C THR A 179 -11.23 -11.43 25.17
N SER A 180 -12.29 -12.10 24.70
CA SER A 180 -13.64 -11.79 25.13
C SER A 180 -13.78 -12.24 26.59
N GLU A 181 -13.26 -11.44 27.51
CA GLU A 181 -13.73 -11.46 28.90
C GLU A 181 -14.95 -10.54 28.98
N GLU A 182 -16.09 -11.19 29.19
CA GLU A 182 -17.15 -10.79 30.13
C GLU A 182 -17.53 -9.30 30.18
N ASP A 183 -18.65 -8.96 29.52
CA ASP A 183 -19.63 -8.08 30.16
C ASP A 183 -20.80 -8.95 30.62
N SER A 184 -20.72 -9.33 31.90
CA SER A 184 -21.90 -9.64 32.70
C SER A 184 -22.49 -8.31 33.18
N GLU A 185 -23.70 -8.00 32.75
CA GLU A 185 -24.76 -7.40 33.58
C GLU A 185 -26.14 -7.78 33.02
#